data_AF-A0A5Q4DSQ3-F1
#
_entry.id   AF-A0A5Q4DSQ3-F1
#
_cell.length_a   1.000
_cell.length_b   1.000
_cell.length_c   1.000
_cell.angle_alpha   90.00
_cell.angle_beta   90.00
_cell.angle_gamma   90.00
#
_symmetry.space_group_name_H-M   'P 1'
#
loop_
_entity.id
_entity.type
_entity.pdbx_description
1 polymer ?
#
loop_
_entity_poly.entity_id
_entity_poly.type
_entity_poly.pdbx_seq_one_letter_code
_entity_poly.pdbx_strand_id
1 'polypeptide(L)'
;MVPQSCAFGKRAGGARGGLLGIDMFEDLSERLFAHFVAGRWRVPFGSAACPVLSHTGKALGQVVAAGPLDVARAVQALRPADDRACHRLAEALAQHIDGLAQAIAIQSGQAPTADQMAQMLDAVGAALTARPGILLTACDSDLGRFGHALGAGVRGGVIWCPPVERAVFATAIACVVQHAEMPTGAFAVLHTRAPETETALRATPLCIYEI
;
A
#
# COMPACT_ATOMS: atom_id res chain seq x y z
N MET A 1 5.69 -51.66 46.75
CA MET A 1 6.54 -51.18 45.63
C MET A 1 6.14 -49.73 45.37
N VAL A 2 7.12 -48.83 45.30
CA VAL A 2 7.06 -47.33 45.29
C VAL A 2 8.38 -46.88 44.60
N PRO A 3 8.55 -45.70 43.96
CA PRO A 3 7.70 -44.51 43.74
C PRO A 3 6.95 -44.57 42.37
N GLN A 4 6.59 -43.53 41.59
CA GLN A 4 6.79 -42.04 41.50
C GLN A 4 5.63 -41.48 40.61
N SER A 5 5.37 -40.20 40.36
CA SER A 5 5.44 -38.87 41.03
C SER A 5 5.12 -37.78 39.96
N CYS A 6 4.53 -36.65 40.36
CA CYS A 6 4.51 -35.32 39.69
C CYS A 6 4.25 -35.15 38.16
N ALA A 7 3.07 -34.59 37.85
CA ALA A 7 2.87 -33.44 36.93
C ALA A 7 1.59 -32.70 37.42
N PHE A 8 1.57 -31.48 37.96
CA PHE A 8 2.15 -30.18 37.56
C PHE A 8 1.70 -29.73 36.15
N GLY A 9 0.79 -28.73 36.08
CA GLY A 9 0.31 -28.26 34.77
C GLY A 9 -0.97 -27.41 34.69
N LYS A 10 -1.32 -26.57 35.68
CA LYS A 10 -2.30 -25.49 35.39
C LYS A 10 -1.69 -24.53 34.37
N ARG A 11 -2.21 -24.49 33.15
CA ARG A 11 -2.07 -23.35 32.23
C ARG A 11 -3.46 -22.90 31.79
N ALA A 12 -3.71 -21.59 31.82
CA ALA A 12 -4.97 -21.02 31.41
C ALA A 12 -5.13 -21.15 29.88
N GLY A 13 -6.31 -21.58 29.43
CA GLY A 13 -6.74 -21.33 28.06
C GLY A 13 -7.00 -19.83 27.84
N GLY A 14 -6.95 -19.37 26.59
CA GLY A 14 -7.17 -17.96 26.25
C GLY A 14 -5.99 -17.25 25.59
N ALA A 15 -5.20 -17.95 24.77
CA ALA A 15 -4.37 -17.27 23.78
C ALA A 15 -5.30 -16.52 22.80
N ARG A 16 -5.37 -15.19 22.93
CA ARG A 16 -6.09 -14.32 21.99
C ARG A 16 -5.30 -14.16 20.69
N GLY A 17 -5.26 -15.22 19.87
CA GLY A 17 -4.71 -15.21 18.52
C GLY A 17 -5.80 -15.52 17.50
N GLY A 18 -6.33 -14.50 16.83
CA GLY A 18 -7.35 -14.64 15.78
C GLY A 18 -8.07 -13.31 15.46
N LEU A 19 -8.73 -13.28 14.29
CA LEU A 19 -9.68 -12.23 13.83
C LEU A 19 -9.12 -10.85 13.43
N LEU A 20 -7.86 -10.74 12.98
CA LEU A 20 -7.36 -9.52 12.28
C LEU A 20 -6.38 -9.78 11.11
N GLY A 21 -5.93 -11.02 10.88
CA GLY A 21 -4.87 -11.31 9.89
C GLY A 21 -5.32 -11.65 8.47
N ILE A 22 -6.62 -11.93 8.26
CA ILE A 22 -7.14 -12.48 6.99
C ILE A 22 -8.24 -11.57 6.42
N ASP A 23 -9.11 -11.02 7.27
CA ASP A 23 -10.31 -10.26 6.95
C ASP A 23 -10.06 -9.00 6.09
N MET A 24 -8.82 -8.47 6.07
CA MET A 24 -8.42 -7.36 5.18
C MET A 24 -8.33 -7.79 3.69
N PHE A 25 -8.20 -9.10 3.41
CA PHE A 25 -7.85 -9.62 2.09
C PHE A 25 -8.96 -10.39 1.37
N GLU A 26 -10.08 -10.70 2.03
CA GLU A 26 -11.21 -11.41 1.39
C GLU A 26 -11.88 -10.58 0.27
N ASP A 27 -11.72 -9.25 0.32
CA ASP A 27 -12.23 -8.25 -0.63
C ASP A 27 -11.13 -7.64 -1.52
N LEU A 28 -10.08 -8.41 -1.84
CA LEU A 28 -9.00 -7.93 -2.73
C LEU A 28 -9.50 -7.71 -4.18
N SER A 29 -10.44 -8.51 -4.68
CA SER A 29 -10.81 -8.52 -6.10
C SER A 29 -11.49 -7.23 -6.57
N GLU A 30 -12.42 -6.66 -5.79
CA GLU A 30 -13.05 -5.39 -6.12
C GLU A 30 -12.09 -4.21 -5.93
N ARG A 31 -11.24 -4.26 -4.90
CA ARG A 31 -10.29 -3.17 -4.60
C ARG A 31 -9.12 -3.09 -5.59
N LEU A 32 -8.66 -4.22 -6.11
CA LEU A 32 -7.67 -4.26 -7.21
C LEU A 32 -8.24 -3.61 -8.48
N PHE A 33 -9.54 -3.78 -8.78
CA PHE A 33 -10.17 -3.17 -9.95
C PHE A 33 -10.27 -1.64 -9.83
N ALA A 34 -10.36 -1.12 -8.60
CA ALA A 34 -10.59 0.30 -8.32
C ALA A 34 -9.30 1.11 -8.16
N HIS A 35 -9.39 2.42 -8.38
CA HIS A 35 -8.36 3.38 -7.97
C HIS A 35 -8.72 4.00 -6.63
N PHE A 36 -7.74 4.21 -5.75
CA PHE A 36 -7.95 4.97 -4.52
C PHE A 36 -7.68 6.45 -4.80
N VAL A 37 -8.71 7.30 -4.78
CA VAL A 37 -8.58 8.73 -5.09
C VAL A 37 -9.51 9.57 -4.19
N ALA A 38 -8.96 10.66 -3.64
CA ALA A 38 -9.67 11.56 -2.72
C ALA A 38 -10.27 10.85 -1.50
N GLY A 39 -9.54 9.89 -0.93
CA GLY A 39 -9.96 9.13 0.26
C GLY A 39 -11.04 8.07 -0.01
N ARG A 40 -11.30 7.69 -1.27
CA ARG A 40 -12.30 6.69 -1.63
C ARG A 40 -11.83 5.80 -2.79
N TRP A 41 -12.30 4.56 -2.80
CA TRP A 41 -12.22 3.68 -3.98
C TRP A 41 -13.12 4.20 -5.09
N ARG A 42 -12.63 4.17 -6.34
CA ARG A 42 -13.27 4.72 -7.53
C ARG A 42 -13.12 3.77 -8.70
N VAL A 43 -14.21 3.56 -9.43
CA VAL A 43 -14.18 2.93 -10.76
C VAL A 43 -13.27 3.76 -11.68
N PRO A 44 -12.28 3.16 -12.36
CA PRO A 44 -11.47 3.83 -13.39
C PRO A 44 -12.31 4.27 -14.59
N PHE A 45 -11.81 5.21 -15.40
CA PHE A 45 -12.48 5.61 -16.65
C PHE A 45 -12.10 4.71 -17.83
N GLY A 46 -10.96 4.04 -17.77
CA GLY A 46 -10.52 3.07 -18.78
C GLY A 46 -11.21 1.70 -18.64
N SER A 47 -10.97 0.83 -19.64
CA SER A 47 -11.38 -0.58 -19.64
C SER A 47 -10.21 -1.56 -19.89
N ALA A 48 -8.98 -1.05 -20.00
CA ALA A 48 -7.78 -1.84 -20.22
C ALA A 48 -7.35 -2.57 -18.94
N ALA A 49 -7.92 -3.76 -18.73
CA ALA A 49 -7.63 -4.60 -17.57
C ALA A 49 -6.32 -5.38 -17.73
N CYS A 50 -5.55 -5.49 -16.65
CA CYS A 50 -4.36 -6.34 -16.53
C CYS A 50 -4.57 -7.36 -15.39
N PRO A 51 -4.30 -8.66 -15.61
CA PRO A 51 -4.47 -9.68 -14.58
C PRO A 51 -3.44 -9.51 -13.46
N VAL A 52 -3.89 -9.60 -12.21
CA VAL A 52 -3.03 -9.58 -11.02
C VAL A 52 -2.74 -11.01 -10.64
N LEU A 53 -1.47 -11.40 -10.68
CA LEU A 53 -1.02 -12.76 -10.40
C LEU A 53 -0.20 -12.84 -9.11
N SER A 54 -0.22 -14.01 -8.47
CA SER A 54 0.79 -14.40 -7.48
C SER A 54 2.11 -14.78 -8.12
N HIS A 55 3.15 -14.94 -7.31
CA HIS A 55 4.44 -15.52 -7.72
C HIS A 55 4.33 -16.95 -8.31
N THR A 56 3.24 -17.67 -8.04
CA THR A 56 2.91 -18.99 -8.60
C THR A 56 2.05 -18.92 -9.86
N GLY A 57 1.78 -17.72 -10.40
CA GLY A 57 0.92 -17.51 -11.57
C GLY A 57 -0.57 -17.69 -11.30
N LYS A 58 -0.99 -17.89 -10.04
CA LYS A 58 -2.43 -17.95 -9.68
C LYS A 58 -3.03 -16.55 -9.81
N ALA A 59 -4.17 -16.44 -10.48
CA ALA A 59 -4.94 -15.20 -10.52
C ALA A 59 -5.45 -14.80 -9.12
N LEU A 60 -5.28 -13.52 -8.78
CA LEU A 60 -5.71 -12.88 -7.54
C LEU A 60 -6.82 -11.84 -7.77
N GLY A 61 -6.90 -11.32 -9.00
CA GLY A 61 -7.83 -10.28 -9.42
C GLY A 61 -7.37 -9.65 -10.72
N GLN A 62 -7.79 -8.42 -10.96
CA GLN A 62 -7.36 -7.60 -12.10
C GLN A 62 -7.30 -6.14 -11.67
N VAL A 63 -6.34 -5.38 -12.22
CA VAL A 63 -6.32 -3.91 -12.18
C VAL A 63 -6.78 -3.38 -13.53
N VAL A 64 -7.22 -2.12 -13.59
CA VAL A 64 -7.44 -1.42 -14.87
C VAL A 64 -6.43 -0.27 -14.97
N ALA A 65 -5.93 0.00 -16.17
CA ALA A 65 -5.01 1.12 -16.40
C ALA A 65 -5.69 2.48 -16.24
N ALA A 66 -5.05 3.36 -15.46
CA ALA A 66 -5.51 4.72 -15.26
C ALA A 66 -5.42 5.54 -16.55
N GLY A 67 -6.56 6.03 -17.06
CA GLY A 67 -6.59 6.90 -18.24
C GLY A 67 -6.24 8.36 -17.91
N PRO A 68 -6.17 9.25 -18.92
CA PRO A 68 -5.95 10.68 -18.70
C PRO A 68 -6.98 11.33 -17.76
N LEU A 69 -8.23 10.85 -17.78
CA LEU A 69 -9.29 11.30 -16.86
C LEU A 69 -9.06 10.83 -15.42
N ASP A 70 -8.46 9.66 -15.20
CA ASP A 70 -8.10 9.15 -13.89
C ASP A 70 -6.94 9.96 -13.28
N VAL A 71 -5.93 10.26 -14.09
CA VAL A 71 -4.82 11.14 -13.72
C VAL A 71 -5.34 12.55 -13.39
N ALA A 72 -6.17 13.15 -14.24
CA ALA A 72 -6.76 14.46 -13.97
C ALA A 72 -7.61 14.48 -12.68
N ARG A 73 -8.41 13.43 -12.45
CA ARG A 73 -9.21 13.23 -11.23
C ARG A 73 -8.34 13.12 -9.97
N ALA A 74 -7.17 12.48 -10.06
CA ALA A 74 -6.21 12.40 -8.95
C ALA A 74 -5.49 13.74 -8.71
N VAL A 75 -4.97 14.39 -9.76
CA VAL A 75 -4.25 15.67 -9.68
C VAL A 75 -5.13 16.77 -9.06
N GLN A 76 -6.38 16.92 -9.50
CA GLN A 76 -7.32 17.91 -8.94
C GLN A 76 -7.62 17.67 -7.46
N ALA A 77 -7.53 16.42 -7.00
CA ALA A 77 -7.78 16.03 -5.63
C ALA A 77 -6.59 16.23 -4.68
N LEU A 78 -5.35 16.42 -5.16
CA LEU A 78 -4.15 16.45 -4.30
C LEU A 78 -4.19 17.57 -3.26
N ARG A 79 -3.94 17.23 -1.99
CA ARG A 79 -3.87 18.15 -0.85
C ARG A 79 -2.81 17.63 0.14
N PRO A 80 -2.07 18.49 0.85
CA PRO A 80 -1.11 18.05 1.85
C PRO A 80 -1.79 17.44 3.08
N ALA A 81 -1.13 16.48 3.73
CA ALA A 81 -1.45 16.03 5.08
C ALA A 81 -0.76 16.92 6.14
N ASP A 82 -1.40 17.09 7.31
CA ASP A 82 -0.77 17.67 8.49
C ASP A 82 0.08 16.65 9.27
N ASP A 83 0.86 17.11 10.25
CA ASP A 83 1.69 16.23 11.09
C ASP A 83 0.87 15.19 11.86
N ARG A 84 -0.36 15.53 12.26
CA ARG A 84 -1.24 14.62 13.00
C ARG A 84 -1.76 13.48 12.12
N ALA A 85 -2.01 13.75 10.84
CA ALA A 85 -2.34 12.75 9.83
C ALA A 85 -1.13 11.88 9.48
N CYS A 86 0.05 12.49 9.28
CA CYS A 86 1.29 11.75 9.04
C CYS A 86 1.62 10.81 10.22
N HIS A 87 1.39 11.25 11.46
CA HIS A 87 1.55 10.41 12.65
C HIS A 87 0.59 9.21 12.66
N ARG A 88 -0.72 9.43 12.46
CA ARG A 88 -1.71 8.35 12.35
C ARG A 88 -1.37 7.34 11.26
N LEU A 89 -0.84 7.81 10.12
CA LEU A 89 -0.41 6.92 9.04
C LEU A 89 0.78 6.05 9.47
N ALA A 90 1.78 6.62 10.15
CA ALA A 90 2.90 5.85 10.66
C ALA A 90 2.46 4.81 11.71
N GLU A 91 1.56 5.18 12.64
CA GLU A 91 0.96 4.27 13.61
C GLU A 91 0.19 3.12 12.93
N ALA A 92 -0.65 3.43 11.94
CA ALA A 92 -1.45 2.44 11.22
C ALA A 92 -0.59 1.51 10.34
N LEU A 93 0.44 2.04 9.66
CA LEU A 93 1.39 1.22 8.91
C LEU A 93 2.15 0.24 9.83
N ALA A 94 2.52 0.67 11.04
CA ALA A 94 3.14 -0.20 12.03
C ALA A 94 2.18 -1.27 12.56
N GLN A 95 0.91 -0.94 12.81
CA GLN A 95 -0.12 -1.88 13.25
C GLN A 95 -0.45 -2.95 12.20
N HIS A 96 -0.27 -2.65 10.90
CA HIS A 96 -0.57 -3.55 9.79
C HIS A 96 0.67 -4.17 9.12
N ILE A 97 1.85 -4.07 9.75
CA ILE A 97 3.13 -4.34 9.09
C ILE A 97 3.28 -5.78 8.55
N ASP A 98 2.79 -6.77 9.29
CA ASP A 98 2.79 -8.18 8.85
C ASP A 98 1.90 -8.39 7.63
N GLY A 99 0.75 -7.70 7.57
CA GLY A 99 -0.15 -7.72 6.41
C GLY A 99 0.49 -7.07 5.17
N LEU A 100 1.26 -5.99 5.37
CA LEU A 100 2.01 -5.35 4.28
C LEU A 100 3.15 -6.24 3.76
N ALA A 101 3.87 -6.93 4.65
CA ALA A 101 4.88 -7.91 4.26
C ALA A 101 4.27 -9.10 3.50
N GLN A 102 3.14 -9.62 3.97
CA GLN A 102 2.38 -10.70 3.31
C GLN A 102 1.84 -10.27 1.94
N ALA A 103 1.37 -9.02 1.80
CA ALA A 103 0.89 -8.47 0.53
C ALA A 103 1.99 -8.39 -0.54
N ILE A 104 3.25 -8.15 -0.13
CA ILE A 104 4.42 -8.26 -1.01
C ILE A 104 4.69 -9.73 -1.33
N ALA A 105 4.81 -10.59 -0.31
CA ALA A 105 5.15 -12.01 -0.45
C ALA A 105 4.22 -12.79 -1.41
N ILE A 106 2.94 -12.42 -1.45
CA ILE A 106 1.95 -13.01 -2.36
C ILE A 106 2.36 -12.86 -3.84
N GLN A 107 2.87 -11.70 -4.24
CA GLN A 107 3.26 -11.42 -5.63
C GLN A 107 4.74 -11.69 -5.92
N SER A 108 5.65 -11.45 -4.97
CA SER A 108 7.10 -11.67 -5.15
C SER A 108 7.56 -13.12 -4.90
N GLY A 109 6.84 -13.88 -4.08
CA GLY A 109 7.28 -15.18 -3.56
C GLY A 109 8.34 -15.06 -2.46
N GLN A 110 8.70 -13.84 -2.07
CA GLN A 110 9.70 -13.53 -1.06
C GLN A 110 9.12 -12.49 -0.09
N ALA A 111 8.89 -12.90 1.15
CA ALA A 111 8.56 -11.97 2.22
C ALA A 111 9.78 -11.08 2.51
N PRO A 112 9.62 -9.75 2.62
CA PRO A 112 10.67 -8.88 3.12
C PRO A 112 11.09 -9.26 4.54
N THR A 113 12.33 -8.95 4.92
CA THR A 113 12.78 -9.15 6.31
C THR A 113 12.11 -8.13 7.24
N ALA A 114 12.06 -8.46 8.54
CA ALA A 114 11.58 -7.52 9.56
C ALA A 114 12.35 -6.19 9.52
N ASP A 115 13.67 -6.24 9.27
CA ASP A 115 14.52 -5.05 9.14
C ASP A 115 14.14 -4.18 7.92
N GLN A 116 13.81 -4.80 6.77
CA GLN A 116 13.36 -4.06 5.58
C GLN A 116 12.00 -3.40 5.80
N MET A 117 11.09 -4.07 6.51
CA MET A 117 9.78 -3.50 6.88
C MET A 117 9.91 -2.39 7.92
N ALA A 118 10.81 -2.52 8.90
CA ALA A 118 11.13 -1.47 9.87
C ALA A 118 11.75 -0.24 9.18
N GLN A 119 12.72 -0.44 8.28
CA GLN A 119 13.33 0.64 7.48
C GLN A 119 12.29 1.41 6.64
N MET A 120 11.28 0.72 6.11
CA MET A 120 10.15 1.38 5.43
C MET A 120 9.35 2.29 6.38
N LEU A 121 8.99 1.78 7.57
CA LEU A 121 8.23 2.53 8.58
C LEU A 121 9.00 3.75 9.07
N ASP A 122 10.26 3.57 9.46
CA ASP A 122 11.14 4.64 9.92
C ASP A 122 11.31 5.70 8.84
N ALA A 123 11.45 5.31 7.57
CA ALA A 123 11.58 6.23 6.46
C ALA A 123 10.29 7.03 6.16
N VAL A 124 9.10 6.45 6.36
CA VAL A 124 7.82 7.19 6.31
C VAL A 124 7.76 8.21 7.45
N GLY A 125 8.04 7.78 8.69
CA GLY A 125 7.95 8.64 9.89
C GLY A 125 8.98 9.77 9.92
N ALA A 126 10.20 9.51 9.46
CA ALA A 126 11.31 10.47 9.44
C ALA A 126 11.25 11.49 8.28
N ALA A 127 10.26 11.40 7.38
CA ALA A 127 10.12 12.37 6.30
C ALA A 127 9.65 13.72 6.84
N LEU A 128 10.50 14.76 6.73
CA LEU A 128 10.21 16.13 7.20
C LEU A 128 9.83 17.11 6.08
N THR A 129 10.11 16.81 4.81
CA THR A 129 9.84 17.73 3.68
C THR A 129 8.57 17.35 2.93
N ALA A 130 7.61 18.26 2.84
CA ALA A 130 6.47 18.12 1.93
C ALA A 130 6.92 18.19 0.46
N ARG A 131 6.54 17.20 -0.36
CA ARG A 131 6.84 17.14 -1.79
C ARG A 131 5.61 16.64 -2.57
N PRO A 132 4.78 17.52 -3.15
CA PRO A 132 3.71 17.07 -4.04
C PRO A 132 4.30 16.42 -5.29
N GLY A 133 3.76 15.28 -5.72
CA GLY A 133 4.40 14.53 -6.79
C GLY A 133 3.70 13.24 -7.23
N ILE A 134 4.32 12.62 -8.22
CA ILE A 134 3.97 11.30 -8.73
C ILE A 134 5.09 10.34 -8.31
N LEU A 135 4.73 9.29 -7.57
CA LEU A 135 5.62 8.22 -7.18
C LEU A 135 5.52 7.07 -8.18
N LEU A 136 6.65 6.66 -8.74
CA LEU A 136 6.79 5.58 -9.71
C LEU A 136 7.74 4.53 -9.15
N THR A 137 7.26 3.32 -8.93
CA THR A 137 8.05 2.18 -8.44
C THR A 137 8.26 1.14 -9.53
N ALA A 138 9.38 0.42 -9.47
CA ALA A 138 9.59 -0.85 -10.14
C ALA A 138 9.06 -2.04 -9.29
N CYS A 139 9.30 -3.28 -9.74
CA CYS A 139 8.96 -4.47 -8.96
C CYS A 139 9.96 -4.69 -7.81
N ASP A 140 11.20 -4.26 -8.01
CA ASP A 140 12.39 -4.44 -7.16
C ASP A 140 12.78 -3.19 -6.34
N SER A 141 11.97 -2.12 -6.36
CA SER A 141 12.20 -0.89 -5.59
C SER A 141 12.49 -1.16 -4.12
N ASP A 142 13.51 -0.48 -3.60
CA ASP A 142 13.89 -0.55 -2.19
C ASP A 142 12.78 -0.01 -1.27
N LEU A 143 12.50 -0.73 -0.18
CA LEU A 143 11.42 -0.39 0.74
C LEU A 143 11.75 0.84 1.60
N GLY A 144 13.04 1.11 1.90
CA GLY A 144 13.45 2.34 2.58
C GLY A 144 13.23 3.58 1.70
N ARG A 145 13.64 3.52 0.42
CA ARG A 145 13.36 4.57 -0.58
C ARG A 145 11.86 4.77 -0.79
N PHE A 146 11.09 3.70 -0.90
CA PHE A 146 9.63 3.76 -0.98
C PHE A 146 9.03 4.46 0.24
N GLY A 147 9.44 4.07 1.46
CA GLY A 147 8.97 4.70 2.69
C GLY A 147 9.29 6.20 2.74
N HIS A 148 10.51 6.59 2.40
CA HIS A 148 10.92 8.00 2.36
C HIS A 148 10.11 8.82 1.33
N ALA A 149 9.93 8.27 0.13
CA ALA A 149 9.18 8.94 -0.93
C ALA A 149 7.68 9.02 -0.61
N LEU A 150 7.11 8.00 0.02
CA LEU A 150 5.73 8.00 0.52
C LEU A 150 5.54 9.04 1.62
N GLY A 151 6.42 9.08 2.64
CA GLY A 151 6.34 10.04 3.75
C GLY A 151 6.47 11.50 3.29
N ALA A 152 7.43 11.79 2.40
CA ALA A 152 7.56 13.12 1.80
C ALA A 152 6.37 13.47 0.88
N GLY A 153 5.86 12.45 0.19
CA GLY A 153 4.71 12.53 -0.70
C GLY A 153 3.41 12.88 0.01
N VAL A 154 3.02 12.17 1.06
CA VAL A 154 1.73 12.43 1.75
C VAL A 154 1.67 13.81 2.39
N ARG A 155 2.82 14.36 2.81
CA ARG A 155 2.96 15.74 3.29
C ARG A 155 2.72 16.80 2.22
N GLY A 156 2.84 16.46 0.93
CA GLY A 156 2.51 17.36 -0.19
C GLY A 156 1.21 17.00 -0.94
N GLY A 157 0.77 15.75 -0.86
CA GLY A 157 -0.19 15.13 -1.76
C GLY A 157 0.52 14.32 -2.85
N VAL A 158 0.40 12.99 -2.81
CA VAL A 158 1.10 12.08 -3.74
C VAL A 158 0.16 11.19 -4.54
N ILE A 159 0.48 10.98 -5.82
CA ILE A 159 -0.11 9.94 -6.68
C ILE A 159 0.91 8.82 -6.85
N TRP A 160 0.66 7.63 -6.32
CA TRP A 160 1.50 6.46 -6.58
C TRP A 160 0.95 5.63 -7.74
N CYS A 161 1.81 5.35 -8.72
CA CYS A 161 1.48 4.51 -9.87
C CYS A 161 2.31 3.21 -9.83
N PRO A 162 1.86 2.20 -9.07
CA PRO A 162 2.57 0.92 -8.93
C PRO A 162 2.50 0.07 -10.21
N PRO A 163 3.49 -0.82 -10.42
CA PRO A 163 3.42 -1.87 -11.43
C PRO A 163 2.43 -2.97 -10.96
N VAL A 164 1.99 -3.83 -11.89
CA VAL A 164 0.96 -4.88 -11.61
C VAL A 164 1.46 -5.88 -10.57
N GLU A 165 2.76 -6.14 -10.57
CA GLU A 165 3.52 -7.00 -9.67
C GLU A 165 3.59 -6.48 -8.23
N ARG A 166 3.16 -5.24 -7.98
CA ARG A 166 3.00 -4.63 -6.65
C ARG A 166 1.55 -4.18 -6.38
N ALA A 167 0.58 -4.55 -7.20
CA ALA A 167 -0.81 -4.14 -7.07
C ALA A 167 -1.41 -4.50 -5.70
N VAL A 168 -1.22 -5.72 -5.21
CA VAL A 168 -1.75 -6.19 -3.91
C VAL A 168 -1.14 -5.40 -2.75
N PHE A 169 0.17 -5.13 -2.79
CA PHE A 169 0.85 -4.28 -1.81
C PHE A 169 0.32 -2.84 -1.85
N ALA A 170 0.11 -2.27 -3.04
CA ALA A 170 -0.43 -0.92 -3.17
C ALA A 170 -1.89 -0.80 -2.72
N THR A 171 -2.72 -1.82 -2.99
CA THR A 171 -4.08 -1.94 -2.45
C THR A 171 -4.06 -2.03 -0.92
N ALA A 172 -3.14 -2.81 -0.34
CA ALA A 172 -2.99 -2.90 1.11
C ALA A 172 -2.55 -1.56 1.74
N ILE A 173 -1.58 -0.84 1.16
CA ILE A 173 -1.21 0.51 1.60
C ILE A 173 -2.41 1.47 1.50
N ALA A 174 -3.20 1.41 0.42
CA ALA A 174 -4.41 2.24 0.28
C ALA A 174 -5.49 1.90 1.33
N CYS A 175 -5.65 0.63 1.70
CA CYS A 175 -6.49 0.22 2.85
C CYS A 175 -5.98 0.85 4.17
N VAL A 176 -4.67 0.83 4.42
CA VAL A 176 -4.08 1.44 5.63
C VAL A 176 -4.22 2.96 5.64
N VAL A 177 -4.02 3.61 4.50
CA VAL A 177 -4.26 5.06 4.32
C VAL A 177 -5.72 5.45 4.59
N GLN A 178 -6.66 4.60 4.18
CA GLN A 178 -8.08 4.78 4.49
C GLN A 178 -8.35 4.57 5.99
N HIS A 179 -7.75 3.55 6.61
CA HIS A 179 -7.92 3.26 8.04
C HIS A 179 -7.31 4.35 8.95
N ALA A 180 -6.19 4.96 8.55
CA ALA A 180 -5.56 6.09 9.23
C ALA A 180 -6.36 7.41 9.12
N GLU A 181 -7.52 7.40 8.43
CA GLU A 181 -8.35 8.57 8.15
C GLU A 181 -7.54 9.74 7.54
N MET A 182 -6.72 9.43 6.52
CA MET A 182 -5.88 10.44 5.88
C MET A 182 -6.71 11.51 5.15
N PRO A 183 -6.30 12.80 5.18
CA PRO A 183 -6.98 13.88 4.48
C PRO A 183 -7.22 13.56 2.99
N THR A 184 -8.42 13.88 2.50
CA THR A 184 -8.81 13.62 1.11
C THR A 184 -7.91 14.38 0.15
N GLY A 185 -6.97 13.68 -0.48
CA GLY A 185 -5.95 14.27 -1.36
C GLY A 185 -4.50 14.05 -0.93
N ALA A 186 -4.24 13.60 0.30
CA ALA A 186 -2.88 13.30 0.75
C ALA A 186 -2.23 12.17 -0.06
N PHE A 187 -3.04 11.23 -0.54
CA PHE A 187 -2.58 10.02 -1.22
C PHE A 187 -3.62 9.55 -2.24
N ALA A 188 -3.13 9.05 -3.37
CA ALA A 188 -3.90 8.35 -4.38
C ALA A 188 -3.10 7.18 -4.96
N VAL A 189 -3.79 6.10 -5.38
CA VAL A 189 -3.21 4.99 -6.14
C VAL A 189 -3.91 4.88 -7.49
N LEU A 190 -3.12 4.94 -8.56
CA LEU A 190 -3.53 4.72 -9.94
C LEU A 190 -2.82 3.47 -10.45
N HIS A 191 -3.53 2.36 -10.60
CA HIS A 191 -2.90 1.09 -10.93
C HIS A 191 -2.44 1.01 -12.40
N THR A 192 -1.26 0.38 -12.57
CA THR A 192 -0.55 0.09 -13.82
C THR A 192 -0.20 1.29 -14.72
N ARG A 193 0.86 1.13 -15.52
CA ARG A 193 1.45 2.18 -16.35
C ARG A 193 1.29 1.83 -17.83
N ALA A 194 0.11 2.09 -18.38
CA ALA A 194 -0.06 2.09 -19.83
C ALA A 194 0.65 3.33 -20.45
N PRO A 195 1.00 3.31 -21.75
CA PRO A 195 1.61 4.48 -22.41
C PRO A 195 0.77 5.76 -22.31
N GLU A 196 -0.56 5.63 -22.32
CA GLU A 196 -1.51 6.72 -22.10
C GLU A 196 -1.43 7.27 -20.66
N THR A 197 -1.34 6.38 -19.66
CA THR A 197 -1.14 6.73 -18.25
C THR A 197 0.14 7.54 -18.09
N GLU A 198 1.25 7.05 -18.66
CA GLU A 198 2.54 7.73 -18.56
C GLU A 198 2.55 9.08 -19.29
N THR A 199 1.93 9.17 -20.46
CA THR A 199 1.79 10.42 -21.21
C THR A 199 0.98 11.45 -20.41
N ALA A 200 -0.14 11.02 -19.80
CA ALA A 200 -0.95 11.88 -18.94
C ALA A 200 -0.20 12.32 -17.67
N LEU A 201 0.57 11.44 -17.03
CA LEU A 201 1.39 11.76 -15.85
C LEU A 201 2.52 12.75 -16.18
N ARG A 202 3.24 12.54 -17.29
CA ARG A 202 4.31 13.43 -17.78
C ARG A 202 3.78 14.78 -18.31
N ALA A 203 2.48 14.89 -18.57
CA ALA A 203 1.81 16.16 -18.91
C ALA A 203 1.35 16.97 -17.67
N THR A 204 1.50 16.44 -16.45
CA THR A 204 1.19 17.18 -15.21
C THR A 204 2.34 18.11 -14.80
N PRO A 205 2.07 19.19 -14.04
CA PRO A 205 3.13 20.03 -13.45
C PRO A 205 3.77 19.42 -12.18
N LEU A 206 3.57 18.12 -11.92
CA LEU A 206 4.05 17.45 -10.71
C LEU A 206 5.46 16.89 -10.90
N CYS A 207 6.28 16.93 -9.84
CA CYS A 207 7.54 16.23 -9.82
C CYS A 207 7.32 14.71 -9.91
N ILE A 208 8.04 14.04 -10.81
CA ILE A 208 8.03 12.59 -10.96
C ILE A 208 9.23 12.01 -10.21
N TYR A 209 8.98 11.01 -9.35
CA TYR A 209 9.99 10.30 -8.58
C TYR A 209 10.00 8.82 -9.00
N GLU A 210 11.04 8.40 -9.71
CA GLU A 210 11.28 7.00 -10.10
C GLU A 210 12.26 6.37 -9.07
N ILE A 211 11.87 5.25 -8.43
CA ILE A 211 12.59 4.61 -7.30
C ILE A 211 12.64 3.08 -7.34
#